data_AF-A0A917PVF6-F1
#
_entry.id   AF-A0A917PVF6-F1
#
_cell.length_a   1.000
_cell.length_b   1.000
_cell.length_c   1.000
_cell.angle_alpha   90.00
_cell.angle_beta   90.00
_cell.angle_gamma   90.00
#
_symmetry.space_group_name_H-M   'P 1'
#
loop_
_entity.id
_entity.type
_entity.pdbx_description
1 polymer ?
#
loop_
_entity_poly.entity_id
_entity_poly.type
_entity_poly.pdbx_seq_one_letter_code
_entity_poly.pdbx_strand_id
1 'polypeptide(L)'
;MTKDAKAQVSFSVNRKFLWLWAYEKTADGTLYLNVTLDRKIDDPHFHNLTQVSKNRWNHHVEVKSEAIANSVWLHSLIREGYEFARR
;
A
#
# COMPACT_ATOMS: atom_id res chain seq x y z
N MET A 1 28.34 1.11 -6.60
CA MET A 1 26.87 1.21 -6.69
C MET A 1 26.27 -0.04 -6.08
N THR A 2 25.72 0.06 -4.86
CA THR A 2 24.94 -1.04 -4.28
C THR A 2 23.62 -1.12 -5.07
N LYS A 3 23.39 -2.24 -5.77
CA LYS A 3 22.09 -2.52 -6.38
C LYS A 3 21.12 -2.84 -5.23
N ASP A 4 20.20 -1.94 -4.94
CA ASP A 4 19.11 -2.23 -4.02
C ASP A 4 18.16 -3.21 -4.71
N ALA A 5 18.18 -4.49 -4.32
CA ALA A 5 17.19 -5.44 -4.80
C ALA A 5 15.91 -5.22 -3.97
N LYS A 6 14.95 -4.47 -4.54
CA LYS A 6 13.62 -4.36 -3.95
C LYS A 6 12.83 -5.59 -4.37
N ALA A 7 12.61 -6.52 -3.45
CA ALA A 7 11.58 -7.54 -3.64
C ALA A 7 10.21 -6.84 -3.51
N GLN A 8 9.58 -6.54 -4.64
CA GLN A 8 8.23 -5.99 -4.71
C GLN A 8 7.25 -7.06 -5.16
N VAL A 9 6.15 -7.21 -4.43
CA VAL A 9 5.01 -8.03 -4.81
C VAL A 9 3.84 -7.10 -5.14
N SER A 10 3.06 -7.45 -6.16
CA SER A 10 1.85 -6.71 -6.50
C SER A 10 0.67 -7.66 -6.67
N PHE A 11 -0.51 -7.23 -6.24
CA PHE A 11 -1.76 -7.98 -6.33
C PHE A 11 -2.75 -7.30 -7.27
N SER A 12 -3.56 -8.11 -7.95
CA SER A 12 -4.58 -7.68 -8.90
C SER A 12 -5.83 -8.55 -8.81
N VAL A 13 -6.98 -7.94 -9.11
CA VAL A 13 -8.23 -8.66 -9.45
C VAL A 13 -8.47 -8.53 -10.95
N ASN A 14 -9.22 -7.52 -11.39
CA ASN A 14 -9.30 -7.14 -12.82
C ASN A 14 -8.27 -6.06 -13.20
N ARG A 15 -7.68 -5.41 -12.19
CA ARG A 15 -6.60 -4.43 -12.30
C ARG A 15 -5.71 -4.50 -11.04
N LYS A 16 -4.49 -3.98 -11.11
CA LYS A 16 -3.60 -3.87 -9.95
C LYS A 16 -4.19 -2.86 -8.95
N PHE A 17 -4.13 -3.21 -7.66
CA PHE A 17 -4.57 -2.32 -6.58
C PHE A 17 -3.62 -2.27 -5.39
N LEU A 18 -2.74 -3.26 -5.23
CA LEU A 18 -1.89 -3.36 -4.07
C LEU A 18 -0.46 -3.68 -4.49
N TRP A 19 0.49 -2.93 -3.94
CA TRP A 19 1.92 -3.17 -4.06
C TRP A 19 2.51 -3.22 -2.67
N LEU A 20 3.38 -4.20 -2.40
CA LEU A 20 4.12 -4.31 -1.15
C LEU A 20 5.59 -4.51 -1.46
N TRP A 21 6.43 -3.89 -0.65
CA TRP A 21 7.86 -4.10 -0.72
C TRP A 21 8.48 -3.88 0.65
N ALA A 22 9.60 -4.55 0.89
CA ALA A 22 10.55 -4.18 1.93
C ALA A 22 11.83 -3.71 1.23
N TYR A 23 12.57 -2.81 1.86
CA TYR A 23 13.91 -2.52 1.41
C TYR A 23 14.86 -3.50 2.10
N GLU A 24 15.76 -4.14 1.35
CA GLU A 24 16.79 -5.02 1.94
C GLU A 24 17.65 -4.32 3.01
N LYS A 25 17.69 -2.99 3.00
CA LYS A 25 18.45 -2.16 3.94
C LYS A 25 17.64 -1.55 5.09
N THR A 26 16.32 -1.70 5.14
CA THR A 26 15.55 -1.25 6.31
C THR A 26 15.74 -2.26 7.43
N ALA A 27 16.75 -2.02 8.27
CA ALA A 27 17.10 -2.85 9.42
C ALA A 27 15.96 -2.98 10.46
N ASP A 28 14.94 -2.13 10.36
CA ASP A 28 13.77 -2.11 11.23
C ASP A 28 12.63 -3.04 10.78
N GLY A 29 12.75 -3.68 9.61
CA GLY A 29 11.73 -4.61 9.10
C GLY A 29 10.45 -3.92 8.60
N THR A 30 10.48 -2.62 8.31
CA THR A 30 9.29 -1.90 7.81
C THR A 30 8.79 -2.48 6.48
N LEU A 31 7.50 -2.82 6.44
CA LEU A 31 6.79 -3.19 5.22
C LEU A 31 6.07 -1.97 4.65
N TYR A 32 6.30 -1.70 3.36
CA TYR A 32 5.68 -0.60 2.66
C TYR A 32 4.53 -1.10 1.80
N LEU A 33 3.39 -0.42 1.87
CA LEU A 33 2.23 -0.74 1.05
C LEU A 33 1.79 0.48 0.25
N ASN A 34 1.27 0.23 -0.94
CA ASN A 34 0.46 1.19 -1.69
C ASN A 34 -0.86 0.53 -2.06
N VAL A 35 -1.97 1.15 -1.64
CA VAL A 35 -3.32 0.74 -2.04
C VAL A 35 -3.91 1.80 -2.96
N THR A 36 -4.28 1.40 -4.19
CA THR A 36 -4.98 2.29 -5.13
C THR A 36 -6.48 2.22 -4.90
N LEU A 37 -7.13 3.38 -4.79
CA LEU A 37 -8.58 3.53 -4.77
C LEU A 37 -9.04 4.53 -5.84
N ASP A 38 -10.35 4.56 -6.09
CA ASP A 38 -11.00 5.48 -7.03
C ASP A 38 -11.28 6.88 -6.45
N ARG A 39 -10.94 7.08 -5.17
CA ARG A 39 -11.16 8.31 -4.41
C ARG A 39 -10.02 8.57 -3.46
N LYS A 40 -9.89 9.82 -3.03
CA LYS A 40 -8.99 10.22 -1.96
C LYS A 40 -9.62 9.86 -0.61
N ILE A 41 -8.84 9.23 0.26
CA ILE A 41 -9.18 9.10 1.69
C ILE A 41 -8.10 9.85 2.45
N ASP A 42 -8.52 10.82 3.25
CA ASP A 42 -7.64 11.53 4.18
C ASP A 42 -7.68 10.80 5.53
N ASP A 43 -6.54 10.28 5.96
CA ASP A 43 -6.40 9.53 7.21
C ASP A 43 -4.96 9.70 7.74
N PRO A 44 -4.76 9.91 9.06
CA PRO A 44 -3.44 10.10 9.65
C PRO A 44 -2.51 8.89 9.54
N HIS A 45 -3.03 7.70 9.28
CA HIS A 45 -2.20 6.49 9.11
C HIS A 45 -1.48 6.45 7.74
N PHE A 46 -1.86 7.31 6.78
CA PHE A 46 -1.16 7.39 5.51
C PHE A 46 0.13 8.19 5.65
N HIS A 47 1.25 7.58 5.26
CA HIS A 47 2.52 8.28 5.15
C HIS A 47 2.50 9.27 3.98
N ASN A 48 1.85 8.90 2.88
CA ASN A 48 1.73 9.75 1.71
C ASN A 48 0.46 9.41 0.91
N LEU A 49 -0.10 10.43 0.26
CA LEU A 49 -1.22 10.31 -0.67
C LEU A 49 -0.81 10.86 -2.02
N THR A 50 -1.01 10.11 -3.09
CA THR A 50 -0.63 10.55 -4.44
C THR A 50 -1.75 10.30 -5.42
N GLN A 51 -2.23 11.35 -6.08
CA GLN A 51 -3.14 11.22 -7.20
C GLN A 51 -2.37 10.76 -8.44
N VAL A 52 -2.70 9.58 -8.94
CA VAL A 52 -2.03 8.99 -10.12
C VAL A 52 -2.84 9.18 -11.41
N SER A 53 -4.15 9.41 -11.28
CA SER A 53 -5.00 9.90 -12.37
C SER A 53 -6.26 10.56 -11.82
N LYS A 54 -7.11 11.11 -12.71
CA LYS A 54 -8.33 11.85 -12.34
C LYS A 54 -9.16 11.14 -11.24
N ASN A 55 -9.33 9.83 -11.36
CA ASN A 55 -10.10 9.00 -10.43
C ASN A 55 -9.25 7.88 -9.83
N ARG A 56 -7.95 8.09 -9.58
CA ARG A 56 -7.10 7.08 -8.95
C ARG A 56 -6.11 7.71 -7.99
N TRP A 57 -6.08 7.17 -6.78
CA TRP A 57 -5.28 7.65 -5.67
C TRP A 57 -4.54 6.50 -5.04
N ASN A 58 -3.22 6.65 -4.91
CA ASN A 58 -2.38 5.74 -4.15
C ASN A 58 -2.29 6.21 -2.70
N HIS A 59 -2.61 5.30 -1.79
CA HIS A 59 -2.57 5.49 -0.36
C HIS A 59 -1.37 4.71 0.18
N HIS A 60 -0.33 5.45 0.54
CA HIS A 60 0.94 4.88 0.97
C HIS A 60 0.95 4.67 2.49
N VAL A 61 1.32 3.46 2.91
CA VAL A 61 1.34 3.04 4.32
C VAL A 61 2.72 2.47 4.66
N GLU A 62 3.24 2.89 5.82
CA GLU A 62 4.41 2.28 6.45
C GLU A 62 3.94 1.38 7.60
N VAL A 63 4.07 0.07 7.44
CA VAL A 63 3.72 -0.92 8.46
C VAL A 63 4.97 -1.23 9.28
N LYS A 64 5.08 -0.54 10.41
CA LYS A 64 6.25 -0.58 11.32
C LYS A 64 6.07 -1.53 12.51
N SER A 65 4.91 -2.17 12.62
CA SER A 65 4.61 -3.08 13.72
C SER A 65 3.59 -4.13 13.32
N GLU A 66 3.62 -5.26 14.02
CA GLU A 66 2.63 -6.33 13.88
C GLU A 66 1.22 -5.86 14.25
N ALA A 67 1.10 -4.91 15.19
CA ALA A 67 -0.18 -4.32 15.57
C ALA A 67 -0.83 -3.56 14.40
N ILE A 68 -0.05 -2.81 13.62
CA ILE A 68 -0.55 -2.15 12.41
C ILE A 68 -0.87 -3.19 11.34
N ALA A 69 0.00 -4.20 11.17
CA ALA A 69 -0.19 -5.27 10.19
C ALA A 69 -1.51 -6.02 10.39
N ASN A 70 -1.91 -6.24 11.66
CA ASN A 70 -3.15 -6.91 12.04
C ASN A 70 -4.32 -5.96 12.34
N SER A 71 -4.16 -4.65 12.09
CA SER A 71 -5.18 -3.68 12.44
C SER A 71 -6.44 -3.83 11.56
N VAL A 72 -7.61 -3.62 12.17
CA VAL A 72 -8.89 -3.57 11.45
C VAL A 72 -8.88 -2.50 10.35
N TRP A 73 -8.18 -1.39 10.61
CA TRP A 73 -8.01 -0.29 9.67
C TRP A 73 -7.28 -0.73 8.40
N LEU A 74 -6.10 -1.35 8.53
CA LEU A 74 -5.32 -1.78 7.36
C LEU A 74 -6.06 -2.85 6.56
N HIS A 75 -6.70 -3.79 7.25
CA HIS A 75 -7.53 -4.81 6.60
C HIS A 75 -8.71 -4.21 5.82
N SER A 76 -9.34 -3.16 6.37
CA SER A 76 -10.43 -2.46 5.70
C SER A 76 -9.93 -1.72 4.46
N LEU A 77 -8.80 -1.04 4.55
CA LEU A 77 -8.17 -0.37 3.41
C LEU A 77 -7.85 -1.35 2.27
N ILE A 78 -7.23 -2.50 2.59
CA ILE A 78 -6.90 -3.53 1.60
C ILE A 78 -8.18 -4.09 0.96
N ARG A 79 -9.24 -4.31 1.75
CA ARG A 79 -10.55 -4.76 1.25
C ARG A 79 -11.16 -3.74 0.28
N GLU A 80 -11.09 -2.45 0.59
CA GLU A 80 -11.55 -1.42 -0.33
C GLU A 80 -10.75 -1.40 -1.63
N GLY A 81 -9.44 -1.62 -1.55
CA GLY A 81 -8.58 -1.78 -2.72
C GLY A 81 -8.99 -2.97 -3.59
N TYR A 82 -9.31 -4.10 -2.96
CA TYR A 82 -9.84 -5.28 -3.65
C TYR A 82 -11.17 -4.97 -4.36
N GLU A 83 -12.11 -4.31 -3.69
CA GLU A 83 -13.39 -3.93 -4.30
C GLU A 83 -13.22 -2.94 -5.46
N PHE A 84 -12.32 -1.97 -5.31
CA PHE A 84 -11.91 -1.08 -6.40
C PHE A 84 -11.38 -1.87 -7.60
N ALA A 85 -10.53 -2.87 -7.37
CA ALA A 85 -9.95 -3.67 -8.44
C ALA A 85 -10.93 -4.67 -9.08
N ARG A 86 -12.01 -5.03 -8.38
CA ARG A 86 -13.04 -5.94 -8.86
C ARG A 86 -14.05 -5.27 -9.80
N ARG A 87 -14.31 -3.97 -9.61
CA ARG A 87 -15.16 -3.15 -10.50
C ARG A 87 -14.50 -2.91 -11.85
#